data_AF-B3E417-F1
#
_entry.id   AF-B3E417-F1
#
_cell.length_a   1.000
_cell.length_b   1.000
_cell.length_c   1.000
_cell.angle_alpha   90.00
_cell.angle_beta   90.00
_cell.angle_gamma   90.00
#
_symmetry.space_group_name_H-M   'P 1'
#
loop_
_entity.id
_entity.type
_entity.pdbx_description
1 polymer ?
#
loop_
_entity_poly.entity_id
_entity_poly.type
_entity_poly.pdbx_seq_one_letter_code
_entity_poly.pdbx_strand_id
1 'polypeptide(L)' 'MIKTATFEALLESVVEDGDGWLFTLEGKTYRLADKDEVRKIAESHGYILIY' A
#
# COMPACT_ATOMS: atom_id res chain seq x y z
N MET A 1 -6.13 -7.22 -17.06
CA MET A 1 -6.36 -8.05 -15.87
C MET A 1 -6.82 -7.12 -14.76
N ILE A 2 -7.91 -7.45 -14.05
CA ILE A 2 -8.35 -6.65 -12.91
C ILE A 2 -7.39 -6.95 -11.75
N LYS A 3 -6.81 -5.92 -11.16
CA LYS A 3 -5.95 -6.06 -9.97
C LYS A 3 -6.83 -5.90 -8.74
N THR A 4 -6.81 -6.87 -7.84
CA THR A 4 -7.54 -6.84 -6.58
C THR A 4 -6.59 -7.10 -5.43
N ALA A 5 -6.71 -6.36 -4.34
CA ALA A 5 -5.98 -6.60 -3.10
C ALA A 5 -6.89 -6.35 -1.91
N THR A 6 -6.71 -7.10 -0.82
CA THR A 6 -7.35 -6.75 0.44
C THR A 6 -6.59 -5.61 1.10
N PHE A 7 -7.29 -4.72 1.77
CA PHE A 7 -6.66 -3.62 2.49
C PHE A 7 -5.70 -4.13 3.58
N GLU A 8 -6.08 -5.21 4.27
CA GLU A 8 -5.25 -5.85 5.30
C GLU A 8 -3.93 -6.37 4.73
N ALA A 9 -3.95 -7.04 3.58
CA ALA A 9 -2.72 -7.54 2.95
C ALA A 9 -1.77 -6.39 2.54
N LEU A 10 -2.32 -5.24 2.13
CA LEU A 10 -1.51 -4.06 1.86
C LEU A 10 -0.89 -3.50 3.14
N LEU A 11 -1.66 -3.42 4.22
CA LEU A 11 -1.16 -2.98 5.54
C LEU A 11 -0.07 -3.90 6.09
N GLU A 12 -0.20 -5.22 5.91
CA GLU A 12 0.81 -6.21 6.34
C GLU A 12 2.13 -6.06 5.57
N SER A 13 2.09 -5.54 4.34
CA SER A 13 3.29 -5.27 3.54
C SER A 13 4.00 -3.96 3.90
N VAL A 14 3.42 -3.16 4.79
CA VAL A 14 4.01 -1.90 5.25
C VAL A 14 5.06 -2.17 6.32
N VAL A 15 6.25 -1.61 6.13
CA VAL A 15 7.37 -1.73 7.05
C VAL A 15 7.61 -0.37 7.73
N GLU A 16 7.97 -0.36 9.01
CA GLU A 16 8.34 0.88 9.71
C GLU A 16 9.73 1.36 9.26
N ASP A 17 9.88 2.68 9.06
CA ASP A 17 11.13 3.33 8.64
C ASP A 17 11.36 4.62 9.44
N GLY A 18 11.93 4.46 10.64
CA GLY A 18 12.18 5.56 11.56
C GLY A 18 10.88 6.25 11.97
N ASP A 19 10.73 7.53 11.62
CA ASP A 19 9.54 8.34 11.90
C ASP A 19 8.36 8.11 10.93
N GLY A 20 8.45 7.12 10.04
CA GLY A 20 7.40 6.85 9.06
C GLY A 20 7.29 5.39 8.66
N TRP A 21 6.74 5.16 7.48
CA TRP A 21 6.52 3.82 6.94
C TRP A 21 6.98 3.72 5.50
N LEU A 22 7.37 2.52 5.08
CA LEU A 22 7.69 2.17 3.71
C LEU A 22 6.70 1.14 3.22
N PHE A 23 6.18 1.38 2.03
CA PHE A 23 5.29 0.48 1.34
C PHE A 23 5.83 0.20 -0.05
N THR A 24 5.97 -1.08 -0.40
CA THR A 24 6.46 -1.47 -1.72
C THR A 24 5.34 -2.14 -2.51
N LEU A 25 5.02 -1.56 -3.66
CA LEU A 25 4.00 -2.07 -4.58
C LEU A 25 4.59 -2.16 -5.98
N GLU A 26 4.52 -3.36 -6.59
CA GLU A 26 5.02 -3.62 -7.95
C GLU A 26 6.47 -3.18 -8.17
N GLY A 27 7.33 -3.35 -7.15
CA GLY A 27 8.75 -2.99 -7.18
C GLY A 27 9.03 -1.50 -7.00
N LYS A 28 8.01 -0.66 -6.78
CA LYS A 28 8.16 0.74 -6.37
C LYS A 28 7.98 0.88 -4.87
N THR A 29 8.90 1.58 -4.22
CA THR A 29 8.84 1.86 -2.78
C THR A 29 8.36 3.30 -2.55
N TYR A 30 7.39 3.44 -1.65
CA TYR A 30 6.76 4.68 -1.25
C TYR A 30 7.00 4.92 0.23
N ARG A 31 7.33 6.17 0.60
CA ARG A 31 7.41 6.58 2.00
C ARG A 31 6.07 7.18 2.40
N LEU A 32 5.51 6.69 3.49
CA LEU A 32 4.22 7.09 4.02
C LEU A 32 4.42 7.82 5.34
N ALA A 33 3.57 8.82 5.58
CA ALA A 33 3.40 9.43 6.89
C ALA A 33 2.24 8.78 7.67
N ASP A 34 1.39 8.00 7.00
CA ASP A 34 0.32 7.21 7.61
C ASP A 34 0.14 5.87 6.87
N LYS A 35 -0.09 4.77 7.61
CA LYS A 35 -0.31 3.44 7.02
C LYS A 35 -1.53 3.40 6.10
N ASP A 36 -2.57 4.20 6.35
CA ASP A 36 -3.76 4.28 5.49
C ASP A 36 -3.46 4.84 4.09
N GLU A 37 -2.29 5.44 3.85
CA GLU A 37 -1.91 5.93 2.53
C GLU A 37 -1.75 4.82 1.48
N VAL A 38 -1.55 3.56 1.92
CA VAL A 38 -1.47 2.41 1.00
C VAL A 38 -2.71 2.27 0.11
N ARG A 39 -3.88 2.68 0.59
CA ARG A 39 -5.13 2.59 -0.19
C ARG A 39 -5.06 3.46 -1.43
N LYS A 40 -4.62 4.72 -1.27
CA LYS A 40 -4.52 5.69 -2.36
C LYS A 40 -3.47 5.26 -3.38
N ILE A 41 -2.37 4.68 -2.90
CA ILE A 41 -1.29 4.19 -3.77
C ILE A 41 -1.78 2.97 -4.57
N ALA A 42 -2.44 2.01 -3.92
CA ALA A 42 -2.99 0.84 -4.59
C ALA A 42 -4.07 1.22 -5.62
N GLU A 43 -5.01 2.10 -5.26
CA GLU A 43 -6.04 2.61 -6.18
C GLU A 43 -5.40 3.36 -7.38
N SER A 44 -4.36 4.16 -7.14
CA SER A 44 -3.60 4.82 -8.21
C SER A 44 -2.88 3.84 -9.15
N HIS A 45 -2.59 2.62 -8.70
CA HIS A 45 -2.04 1.53 -9.51
C HIS A 45 -3.14 0.68 -10.19
N GLY A 46 -4.41 1.04 -10.02
CA GLY A 46 -5.56 0.35 -10.60
C GLY A 46 -6.01 -0.86 -9.79
N TYR A 47 -5.65 -0.96 -8.51
CA TYR A 47 -6.18 -1.98 -7.62
C TYR A 47 -7.59 -1.62 -7.17
N ILE A 48 -8.47 -2.61 -7.17
CA ILE A 48 -9.74 -2.56 -6.46
C ILE A 48 -9.50 -3.13 -5.07
N LEU A 49 -9.76 -2.32 -4.04
CA LEU A 49 -9.59 -2.71 -2.65
C LEU A 49 -10.81 -3.47 -2.15
N ILE A 50 -10.54 -4.57 -1.45
CA ILE A 50 -11.52 -5.38 -0.76
C ILE A 50 -11.29 -5.20 0.74
N TYR A 51 -12.39 -5.04 1.49
CA TYR A 51 -12.41 -4.84 2.94
C TYR A 51 -12.94 -6.09 3.64
#